data_AF-A0A8X7B7H1-F1
#
_entry.id   AF-A0A8X7B7H1-F1
#
_cell.length_a   1.000
_cell.length_b   1.000
_cell.length_c   1.000
_cell.angle_alpha   90.00
_cell.angle_beta   90.00
_cell.angle_gamma   90.00
#
_symmetry.space_group_name_H-M   'P 1'
#
loop_
_entity.id
_entity.type
_entity.pdbx_description
1 polymer ?
#
loop_
_entity_poly.entity_id
_entity_poly.type
_entity_poly.pdbx_seq_one_letter_code
_entity_poly.pdbx_strand_id
1 'polypeptide(L)'
;MSSRHHIDDFMRGRILGKIEEGRKITDVAREFDIAHSVVSRLWKSFKTTGMRSRRHGGGRVRSTTPAEDRYIVLSAKRNRRTTAQQVANQFLAASGKQISRKTVARRLRGGELHARRPVVCVPLTRQHRTARLQWCREHHNWTEKDWACVPFSDESRFSLSSDCRRQLIWRESGTAYRPENIQEKDRYPTCSIMV
;
A
#
# COMPACT_ATOMS: atom_id res chain seq x y z
N MET A 1 6.43 -14.32 -40.21
CA MET A 1 6.41 -13.92 -38.78
C MET A 1 7.82 -14.08 -38.22
N SER A 2 8.48 -13.01 -37.76
CA SER A 2 9.83 -13.09 -37.20
C SER A 2 9.73 -13.49 -35.72
N SER A 3 10.11 -14.73 -35.39
CA SER A 3 10.19 -15.16 -33.99
C SER A 3 11.34 -14.41 -33.31
N ARG A 4 11.03 -13.68 -32.23
CA ARG A 4 12.05 -13.05 -31.40
C ARG A 4 12.52 -14.05 -30.36
N HIS A 5 13.58 -14.80 -30.67
CA HIS A 5 14.23 -15.66 -29.68
C HIS A 5 15.07 -14.83 -28.72
N HIS A 6 14.81 -15.00 -27.42
CA HIS A 6 15.57 -14.36 -26.36
C HIS A 6 16.87 -15.14 -26.11
N ILE A 7 18.01 -14.46 -26.24
CA ILE A 7 19.31 -15.02 -25.85
C ILE A 7 19.47 -14.82 -24.34
N ASP A 8 19.56 -15.92 -23.61
CA ASP A 8 19.80 -15.92 -22.16
C ASP A 8 21.20 -15.39 -21.81
N ASP A 9 21.40 -15.04 -20.53
CA ASP A 9 22.66 -14.45 -20.09
C ASP A 9 23.83 -15.46 -20.18
N PHE A 10 23.55 -16.76 -20.10
CA PHE A 10 24.54 -17.81 -20.26
C PHE A 10 25.06 -17.91 -21.70
N MET A 11 24.18 -17.99 -22.71
CA MET A 11 24.60 -17.96 -24.11
C MET A 11 25.29 -16.64 -24.47
N ARG A 12 24.82 -15.50 -23.94
CA ARG A 12 25.53 -14.21 -24.10
C ARG A 12 26.96 -14.31 -23.59
N GLY A 13 27.17 -14.90 -22.41
CA GLY A 13 28.50 -15.12 -21.84
C GLY A 13 29.40 -15.98 -22.73
N ARG A 14 28.88 -17.10 -23.27
CA ARG A 14 29.65 -17.97 -24.18
C ARG A 14 30.01 -17.29 -25.50
N ILE A 15 29.08 -16.55 -26.08
CA ILE A 15 29.30 -15.78 -27.31
C ILE A 15 30.38 -14.72 -27.09
N LEU A 16 30.30 -13.97 -26.00
CA LEU A 16 31.27 -12.95 -25.65
C LEU A 16 32.66 -13.55 -25.38
N GLY A 17 32.74 -14.64 -24.62
CA GLY A 17 34.01 -15.32 -24.33
C GLY A 17 34.75 -15.79 -25.59
N LYS A 18 34.04 -16.37 -26.56
CA LYS A 18 34.64 -16.77 -27.84
C LYS A 18 35.13 -15.59 -28.69
N ILE A 19 34.50 -14.42 -28.57
CA ILE A 19 34.96 -13.20 -29.25
C ILE A 19 36.18 -12.60 -28.51
N GLU A 20 36.21 -12.68 -27.17
CA GLU A 20 37.37 -12.31 -26.35
C GLU A 20 38.60 -13.19 -26.66
N GLU A 21 38.38 -14.49 -26.98
CA GLU A 21 39.41 -15.42 -27.49
C GLU A 21 39.93 -15.08 -28.91
N GLY A 22 39.40 -14.04 -29.56
CA GLY A 22 39.85 -13.59 -30.88
C GLY A 22 39.14 -14.25 -32.08
N ARG A 23 38.06 -15.02 -31.86
CA ARG A 23 37.28 -15.58 -32.98
C ARG A 23 36.51 -14.49 -33.72
N LYS A 24 36.32 -14.69 -35.04
CA LYS A 24 35.53 -13.77 -35.87
C LYS A 24 34.05 -13.89 -35.52
N ILE A 25 33.37 -12.74 -35.50
CA ILE A 25 31.92 -12.63 -35.23
C ILE A 25 31.10 -13.52 -36.18
N THR A 26 31.52 -13.64 -37.44
CA THR A 26 30.87 -14.49 -38.46
C THR A 26 30.91 -15.97 -38.13
N ASP A 27 31.98 -16.44 -37.50
CA ASP A 27 32.16 -17.86 -37.16
C ASP A 27 31.36 -18.18 -35.90
N VAL A 28 31.39 -17.28 -34.92
CA VAL A 28 30.56 -17.38 -33.71
C VAL A 28 29.07 -17.32 -34.07
N ALA A 29 28.65 -16.46 -34.99
CA ALA A 29 27.27 -16.39 -35.45
C ALA A 29 26.78 -17.71 -36.09
N ARG A 30 27.62 -18.36 -36.90
CA ARG A 30 27.33 -19.67 -37.49
C ARG A 30 27.30 -20.78 -36.45
N GLU A 31 28.22 -20.78 -35.48
CA GLU A 31 28.29 -21.80 -34.42
C GLU A 31 27.03 -21.83 -33.55
N PHE A 32 26.51 -20.66 -33.18
CA PHE A 32 25.33 -20.55 -32.30
C PHE A 32 24.00 -20.46 -33.06
N ASP A 33 24.00 -20.53 -34.39
CA ASP A 33 22.82 -20.32 -35.25
C ASP A 33 22.08 -19.00 -34.93
N ILE A 34 22.84 -17.92 -34.72
CA ILE A 34 22.32 -16.59 -34.40
C ILE A 34 22.70 -15.63 -35.51
N ALA A 35 21.75 -14.79 -35.92
CA ALA A 35 22.01 -13.76 -36.91
C ALA A 35 23.23 -12.89 -36.54
N HIS A 36 24.15 -12.72 -37.49
CA HIS A 36 25.39 -11.92 -37.32
C HIS A 36 25.13 -10.54 -36.69
N SER A 37 24.02 -9.88 -37.06
CA SER A 37 23.63 -8.57 -36.52
C SER A 37 23.38 -8.57 -35.01
N VAL A 38 22.94 -9.69 -34.44
CA VAL A 38 22.68 -9.82 -33.00
C VAL A 38 23.97 -10.01 -32.23
N VAL A 39 24.88 -10.85 -32.72
CA VAL A 39 26.22 -11.04 -32.15
C VAL A 39 27.03 -9.75 -32.22
N SER A 40 26.99 -9.05 -33.36
CA SER A 40 27.65 -7.75 -33.53
C SER A 40 27.11 -6.69 -32.56
N ARG A 41 25.78 -6.59 -32.39
CA ARG A 41 25.15 -5.69 -31.40
C ARG A 41 25.53 -6.06 -29.97
N LEU A 42 25.58 -7.35 -29.65
CA LEU A 42 25.99 -7.84 -28.34
C LEU A 42 27.44 -7.45 -28.03
N TRP A 43 28.36 -7.69 -28.97
CA TRP A 43 29.77 -7.30 -28.83
C TRP A 43 29.96 -5.79 -28.67
N LYS A 44 29.25 -4.99 -29.49
CA LYS A 44 29.29 -3.53 -29.37
C LYS A 44 28.77 -3.06 -28.01
N SER A 45 27.64 -3.60 -27.56
CA SER A 45 27.08 -3.30 -26.23
C SER A 45 28.05 -3.68 -25.10
N PHE A 46 28.71 -4.83 -25.21
CA PHE A 46 29.69 -5.28 -24.23
C PHE A 46 30.91 -4.37 -24.19
N LYS A 47 31.46 -3.96 -25.34
CA LYS A 47 32.58 -2.99 -25.38
C LYS A 47 32.23 -1.63 -24.77
N THR A 48 30.98 -1.18 -24.87
CA THR A 48 30.56 0.10 -24.26
C THR A 48 30.24 -0.02 -22.77
N THR A 49 29.65 -1.14 -22.34
CA THR A 49 29.06 -1.28 -21.00
C THR A 49 29.88 -2.15 -20.04
N GLY A 50 30.68 -3.09 -20.56
CA GLY A 50 31.39 -4.11 -19.80
C GLY A 50 30.51 -5.21 -19.19
N MET A 51 29.18 -5.11 -19.30
CA MET A 51 28.25 -6.10 -18.75
C MET A 51 27.91 -7.17 -19.79
N ARG A 52 27.97 -8.43 -19.37
CA ARG A 52 27.56 -9.60 -20.17
C ARG A 52 26.04 -9.80 -20.16
N SER A 53 25.38 -9.40 -19.07
CA SER A 53 23.93 -9.47 -18.93
C SER A 53 23.23 -8.27 -19.55
N ARG A 54 21.96 -8.46 -19.92
CA ARG A 54 21.13 -7.36 -20.39
C ARG A 54 20.79 -6.42 -19.23
N ARG A 55 21.04 -5.12 -19.40
CA ARG A 55 20.54 -4.10 -18.45
C ARG A 55 19.03 -4.19 -18.34
N HIS A 56 18.52 -4.11 -17.11
CA HIS A 56 17.08 -4.02 -16.87
C HIS A 56 16.54 -2.79 -17.60
N GLY A 57 15.47 -2.97 -18.37
CA GLY A 57 14.87 -1.86 -19.11
C GLY A 57 14.37 -0.79 -18.15
N GLY A 58 14.63 0.48 -18.46
CA GLY A 58 13.94 1.59 -17.81
C GLY A 58 12.47 1.52 -18.21
N GLY A 59 11.63 1.00 -17.32
CA GLY A 59 10.19 0.88 -17.58
C GLY A 59 9.54 2.24 -17.86
N ARG A 60 8.22 2.23 -18.05
CA ARG A 60 7.46 3.47 -18.29
C ARG A 60 7.71 4.48 -17.16
N VAL A 61 8.10 5.69 -17.53
CA VAL A 61 8.28 6.81 -16.59
C VAL A 61 6.98 7.06 -15.83
N ARG A 62 7.12 7.35 -14.54
CA ARG A 62 5.99 7.64 -13.66
C ARG A 62 5.28 8.91 -14.12
N SER A 63 3.94 8.89 -14.08
CA SER A 63 3.16 10.11 -14.34
C SER A 63 3.36 11.16 -13.24
N THR A 64 3.62 10.76 -12.00
CA THR A 64 3.79 11.69 -10.88
C THR A 64 5.25 11.81 -10.45
N THR A 65 5.61 12.99 -9.94
CA THR A 65 6.93 13.29 -9.37
C THR A 65 7.01 12.89 -7.89
N PRO A 66 8.21 12.76 -7.29
CA PRO A 66 8.35 12.48 -5.86
C PRO A 66 7.70 13.54 -4.95
N ALA A 67 7.71 14.81 -5.36
CA ALA A 67 7.08 15.90 -4.62
C ALA A 67 5.54 15.80 -4.66
N GLU A 68 4.98 15.47 -5.83
CA GLU A 68 3.56 15.19 -6.00
C GLU A 68 3.11 13.95 -5.20
N ASP A 69 3.91 12.89 -5.20
CA ASP A 69 3.64 11.69 -4.40
C ASP A 69 3.61 12.04 -2.90
N ARG A 70 4.51 12.91 -2.44
CA ARG A 70 4.52 13.42 -1.05
C ARG A 70 3.26 14.24 -0.75
N TYR A 71 2.84 15.12 -1.66
CA TYR A 71 1.60 15.88 -1.51
C TYR A 71 0.39 14.95 -1.35
N ILE A 72 0.28 13.91 -2.18
CA ILE A 72 -0.81 12.93 -2.11
C ILE A 72 -0.85 12.24 -0.74
N VAL A 73 0.31 11.80 -0.24
CA VAL A 73 0.41 11.14 1.07
C VAL A 73 0.04 12.11 2.21
N LEU A 74 0.54 13.34 2.19
CA LEU A 74 0.26 14.32 3.23
C LEU A 74 -1.22 14.74 3.25
N SER A 75 -1.84 14.92 2.09
CA SER A 75 -3.28 15.20 1.98
C SER A 75 -4.13 14.09 2.61
N ALA A 76 -3.77 12.82 2.37
CA ALA A 76 -4.44 11.69 3.00
C ALA A 76 -4.15 11.58 4.51
N LYS A 77 -2.94 11.93 4.98
CA LYS A 77 -2.64 11.96 6.43
C LYS A 77 -3.41 13.07 7.15
N ARG A 78 -3.53 14.25 6.53
CA ARG A 78 -4.28 15.39 7.09
C ARG A 78 -5.77 15.06 7.24
N ASN A 79 -6.35 14.32 6.30
CA ASN A 79 -7.70 13.81 6.42
C ASN A 79 -7.78 12.35 5.98
N ARG A 80 -7.58 11.46 6.96
CA ARG A 80 -7.52 10.00 6.75
C ARG A 80 -8.81 9.39 6.20
N ARG A 81 -9.94 10.10 6.29
CA ARG A 81 -11.27 9.67 5.78
C ARG A 81 -11.51 10.03 4.32
N THR A 82 -10.60 10.78 3.69
CA THR A 82 -10.74 11.15 2.27
C THR A 82 -10.68 9.93 1.37
N THR A 83 -11.59 9.86 0.40
CA THR A 83 -11.55 8.82 -0.61
C THR A 83 -10.42 9.09 -1.60
N ALA A 84 -9.88 8.04 -2.22
CA ALA A 84 -8.86 8.22 -3.27
C ALA A 84 -9.35 9.08 -4.45
N GLN A 85 -10.67 9.16 -4.69
CA GLN A 85 -11.22 10.06 -5.71
C GLN A 85 -11.19 11.53 -5.25
N GLN A 86 -11.54 11.81 -3.99
CA GLN A 86 -11.43 13.15 -3.43
C GLN A 86 -9.98 13.63 -3.43
N VAL A 87 -9.03 12.76 -3.07
CA VAL A 87 -7.59 13.09 -3.15
C VAL A 87 -7.16 13.34 -4.60
N ALA A 88 -7.68 12.60 -5.58
CA ALA A 88 -7.41 12.87 -7.01
C ALA A 88 -7.94 14.24 -7.45
N ASN A 89 -9.14 14.62 -6.99
CA ASN A 89 -9.73 15.93 -7.31
C ASN A 89 -8.95 17.07 -6.64
N GLN A 90 -8.53 16.90 -5.39
CA GLN A 90 -7.64 17.86 -4.70
C GLN A 90 -6.30 18.01 -5.42
N PHE A 91 -5.72 16.89 -5.86
CA PHE A 91 -4.48 16.90 -6.65
C PHE A 91 -4.65 17.63 -7.98
N LEU A 92 -5.76 17.40 -8.69
CA LEU A 92 -6.07 18.11 -9.93
C LEU A 92 -6.15 19.62 -9.70
N ALA A 93 -6.82 20.06 -8.64
CA ALA A 93 -6.92 21.48 -8.29
C ALA A 93 -5.55 22.11 -7.95
N ALA A 94 -4.66 21.37 -7.30
CA ALA A 94 -3.35 21.88 -6.89
C ALA A 94 -2.28 21.83 -8.01
N SER A 95 -2.30 20.79 -8.84
CA SER A 95 -1.24 20.52 -9.83
C SER A 95 -1.68 20.74 -11.28
N GLY A 96 -2.98 20.94 -11.54
CA GLY A 96 -3.55 21.00 -12.90
C GLY A 96 -3.54 19.66 -13.65
N LYS A 97 -3.07 18.58 -13.00
CA LYS A 97 -2.85 17.28 -13.63
C LYS A 97 -3.89 16.25 -13.21
N GLN A 98 -4.51 15.61 -14.19
CA GLN A 98 -5.48 14.55 -13.91
C GLN A 98 -4.78 13.23 -13.62
N ILE A 99 -5.10 12.64 -12.47
CA ILE A 99 -4.63 11.31 -12.08
C ILE A 99 -5.80 10.39 -11.74
N SER A 100 -5.66 9.11 -12.06
CA SER A 100 -6.70 8.13 -11.73
C SER A 100 -6.73 7.81 -10.23
N ARG A 101 -7.90 7.42 -9.72
CA ARG A 101 -8.07 6.85 -8.37
C ARG A 101 -7.08 5.71 -8.09
N LYS A 102 -6.79 4.87 -9.09
CA LYS A 102 -5.84 3.74 -8.97
C LYS A 102 -4.40 4.25 -8.77
N THR A 103 -4.02 5.33 -9.45
CA THR A 103 -2.71 5.99 -9.27
C THR A 103 -2.57 6.49 -7.84
N VAL A 104 -3.57 7.23 -7.34
CA VAL A 104 -3.59 7.73 -5.96
C VAL A 104 -3.42 6.59 -4.96
N ALA A 105 -4.22 5.52 -5.08
CA ALA A 105 -4.13 4.38 -4.19
C ALA A 105 -2.75 3.70 -4.23
N ARG A 106 -2.08 3.66 -5.40
CA ARG A 106 -0.72 3.15 -5.51
C ARG A 106 0.28 4.06 -4.79
N ARG A 107 0.12 5.38 -4.87
CA ARG A 107 0.99 6.35 -4.17
C ARG A 107 0.81 6.27 -2.66
N LEU A 108 -0.43 6.16 -2.19
CA LEU A 108 -0.74 5.98 -0.77
C LEU A 108 -0.11 4.70 -0.22
N ARG A 109 -0.20 3.58 -0.95
CA ARG A 109 0.50 2.33 -0.55
C ARG A 109 2.03 2.48 -0.54
N GLY A 110 2.58 3.24 -1.48
CA GLY A 110 4.02 3.56 -1.49
C GLY A 110 4.46 4.40 -0.28
N GLY A 111 3.54 5.13 0.35
CA GLY A 111 3.74 5.81 1.63
C GLY A 111 3.17 5.07 2.84
N GLU A 112 3.05 3.74 2.75
CA GLU A 112 2.58 2.83 3.82
C GLU A 112 1.13 3.06 4.31
N LEU A 113 0.32 3.80 3.56
CA LEU A 113 -1.08 4.04 3.87
C LEU A 113 -1.98 3.03 3.16
N HIS A 114 -2.75 2.29 3.95
CA HIS A 114 -3.68 1.29 3.47
C HIS A 114 -5.11 1.67 3.84
N ALA A 115 -6.05 1.38 2.92
CA ALA A 115 -7.47 1.50 3.20
C ALA A 115 -7.88 0.40 4.18
N ARG A 116 -8.27 0.79 5.39
CA ARG A 116 -8.68 -0.11 6.48
C ARG A 116 -9.93 0.39 7.16
N ARG A 117 -10.65 -0.49 7.84
CA ARG A 117 -11.74 -0.08 8.73
C ARG A 117 -11.16 0.61 9.96
N PRO A 118 -11.70 1.76 10.38
CA PRO A 118 -11.38 2.36 11.66
C PRO A 118 -11.90 1.49 12.80
N VAL A 119 -11.27 1.59 13.96
CA VAL A 119 -11.84 1.05 15.21
C VAL A 119 -12.95 2.01 15.64
N VAL A 120 -14.13 1.48 15.97
CA VAL A 120 -15.24 2.28 16.47
C VAL A 120 -15.25 2.23 17.99
N CYS A 121 -15.25 3.39 18.63
CA CYS A 121 -15.31 3.54 20.08
C CYS A 121 -16.47 4.44 20.47
N VAL A 122 -17.03 4.22 21.67
CA VAL A 122 -17.96 5.18 22.27
C VAL A 122 -17.18 6.42 22.70
N PRO A 123 -17.60 7.64 22.33
CA PRO A 123 -16.97 8.86 22.80
C PRO A 123 -17.04 8.94 24.33
N LEU A 124 -15.87 9.03 24.98
CA LEU A 124 -15.78 9.19 26.43
C LEU A 124 -15.28 10.59 26.76
N THR A 125 -16.04 11.31 27.57
CA THR A 125 -15.61 12.58 28.18
C THR A 125 -14.40 12.33 29.09
N ARG A 126 -13.65 13.39 29.39
CA ARG A 126 -12.52 13.30 30.34
C ARG A 126 -12.96 12.74 31.69
N GLN A 127 -14.12 13.16 32.19
CA GLN A 127 -14.70 12.66 33.44
C GLN A 127 -15.01 11.16 33.37
N HIS A 128 -15.63 10.69 32.28
CA HIS A 128 -15.89 9.26 32.09
C HIS A 128 -14.59 8.45 32.08
N ARG A 129 -13.53 8.95 31.44
CA ARG A 129 -12.22 8.27 31.41
C ARG A 129 -11.62 8.15 32.80
N THR A 130 -11.65 9.23 33.60
CA THR A 130 -11.14 9.22 34.97
C THR A 130 -11.94 8.27 35.85
N ALA A 131 -13.26 8.36 35.82
CA ALA A 131 -14.14 7.51 36.63
C ALA A 131 -13.96 6.03 36.29
N ARG A 132 -13.90 5.68 34.99
CA ARG A 132 -13.64 4.30 34.56
C ARG A 132 -12.28 3.79 35.00
N LEU A 133 -11.23 4.61 34.87
CA LEU A 133 -9.88 4.21 35.30
C LEU A 133 -9.82 4.00 36.81
N GLN A 134 -10.45 4.90 37.58
CA GLN A 134 -10.53 4.79 39.04
C GLN A 134 -11.28 3.51 39.44
N TRP A 135 -12.44 3.26 38.84
CA TRP A 135 -13.22 2.05 39.08
C TRP A 135 -12.38 0.79 38.79
N CYS A 136 -11.70 0.71 37.64
CA CYS A 136 -10.82 -0.41 37.32
C CYS A 136 -9.67 -0.59 38.34
N ARG A 137 -9.14 0.48 38.91
CA ARG A 137 -8.07 0.41 39.92
C ARG A 137 -8.59 -0.09 41.26
N GLU A 138 -9.75 0.42 41.69
CA GLU A 138 -10.41 -0.01 42.92
C GLU A 138 -10.77 -1.51 42.88
N HIS A 139 -11.12 -2.02 41.69
CA HIS A 139 -11.57 -3.39 41.48
C HIS A 139 -10.50 -4.30 40.86
N HIS A 140 -9.25 -3.83 40.72
CA HIS A 140 -8.16 -4.59 40.08
C HIS A 140 -7.84 -5.90 40.82
N ASN A 141 -7.94 -5.90 42.15
CA ASN A 141 -7.61 -7.03 43.00
C ASN A 141 -8.82 -7.86 43.41
N TRP A 142 -9.99 -7.61 42.83
CA TRP A 142 -11.20 -8.36 43.14
C TRP A 142 -11.06 -9.83 42.72
N THR A 143 -11.51 -10.71 43.61
CA THR A 143 -11.51 -12.15 43.41
C THR A 143 -12.80 -12.62 42.74
N GLU A 144 -12.86 -13.85 42.25
CA GLU A 144 -14.07 -14.42 41.64
C GLU A 144 -15.28 -14.37 42.59
N LYS A 145 -15.07 -14.49 43.91
CA LYS A 145 -16.14 -14.38 44.91
C LYS A 145 -16.72 -12.98 44.98
N ASP A 146 -15.88 -11.96 44.87
CA ASP A 146 -16.31 -10.56 44.88
C ASP A 146 -17.14 -10.26 43.63
N TRP A 147 -16.72 -10.77 42.47
CA TRP A 147 -17.47 -10.65 41.22
C TRP A 147 -18.80 -11.41 41.24
N ALA A 148 -18.88 -12.56 41.92
CA ALA A 148 -20.11 -13.34 42.04
C ALA A 148 -21.23 -12.59 42.79
N CYS A 149 -20.90 -11.58 43.58
CA CYS A 149 -21.86 -10.74 44.28
C CYS A 149 -22.38 -9.57 43.45
N VAL A 150 -21.84 -9.32 42.25
CA VAL A 150 -22.27 -8.21 41.37
C VAL A 150 -23.34 -8.70 40.40
N PRO A 151 -24.59 -8.21 40.50
CA PRO A 151 -25.58 -8.46 39.47
C PRO A 151 -25.24 -7.66 38.21
N PHE A 152 -25.11 -8.35 37.08
CA PHE A 152 -24.95 -7.73 35.77
C PHE A 152 -26.30 -7.74 35.03
N SER A 153 -26.74 -6.57 34.58
CA SER A 153 -27.80 -6.43 33.59
C SER A 153 -27.29 -5.61 32.41
N ASP A 154 -27.70 -5.98 31.20
CA ASP A 154 -27.55 -5.15 30.01
C ASP A 154 -28.90 -5.01 29.30
N GLU A 155 -29.00 -3.97 28.48
CA GLU A 155 -30.10 -3.80 27.54
C GLU A 155 -29.59 -4.14 26.14
N SER A 156 -30.40 -4.90 25.40
CA SER A 156 -30.06 -5.33 24.05
C SER A 156 -30.86 -4.56 23.01
N ARG A 157 -30.17 -4.06 21.96
CA ARG A 157 -30.79 -3.29 20.87
C ARG A 157 -31.15 -4.20 19.70
N PHE A 158 -32.40 -4.12 19.26
CA PHE A 158 -32.86 -4.68 17.99
C PHE A 158 -33.10 -3.55 16.97
N SER A 159 -32.41 -3.61 15.83
CA SER A 159 -32.51 -2.58 14.78
C SER A 159 -33.01 -3.16 13.46
N LEU A 160 -34.00 -2.50 12.85
CA LEU A 160 -34.59 -2.88 11.57
C LEU A 160 -33.72 -2.52 10.34
N SER A 161 -32.68 -1.72 10.52
CA SER A 161 -31.75 -1.35 9.44
C SER A 161 -30.29 -1.50 9.88
N SER A 162 -29.44 -1.91 8.93
CA SER A 162 -28.01 -2.05 9.16
C SER A 162 -27.30 -0.71 9.13
N ASP A 163 -26.70 -0.33 10.25
CA ASP A 163 -25.92 0.91 10.42
C ASP A 163 -24.52 0.86 9.74
N CYS A 164 -24.31 -0.14 8.88
CA CYS A 164 -23.03 -0.51 8.28
C CYS A 164 -22.66 0.36 7.07
N ARG A 165 -22.32 1.63 7.30
CA ARG A 165 -21.53 2.37 6.30
C ARG A 165 -20.11 1.82 6.31
N ARG A 166 -19.67 1.22 5.19
CA ARG A 166 -18.29 0.74 4.97
C ARG A 166 -17.32 1.91 4.80
N GLN A 167 -17.17 2.74 5.84
CA GLN A 167 -16.19 3.81 5.83
C GLN A 167 -14.80 3.23 6.01
N LEU A 168 -13.90 3.56 5.09
CA LEU A 168 -12.49 3.20 5.16
C LEU A 168 -11.67 4.46 5.44
N ILE A 169 -10.59 4.27 6.19
CA ILE A 169 -9.59 5.29 6.43
C ILE A 169 -8.24 4.84 5.88
N TRP A 170 -7.42 5.80 5.47
CA TRP A 170 -6.02 5.58 5.13
C TRP A 170 -5.19 5.60 6.41
N ARG A 171 -4.67 4.42 6.78
CA ARG A 171 -3.80 4.29 7.95
C ARG A 171 -2.64 3.34 7.72
N GLU A 172 -1.59 3.58 8.48
CA GLU A 172 -0.43 2.70 8.58
C GLU A 172 -0.83 1.35 9.21
N SER A 173 -0.04 0.32 8.92
CA SER A 173 -0.20 -0.98 9.58
C SER A 173 0.16 -0.86 11.07
N GLY A 174 -0.56 -1.57 11.95
CA GLY A 174 -0.31 -1.55 13.39
C GLY A 174 -0.81 -0.32 14.16
N THR A 175 -1.34 0.71 13.49
CA THR A 175 -1.75 1.97 14.15
C THR A 175 -3.25 2.06 14.45
N ALA A 176 -3.94 0.92 14.60
CA ALA A 176 -5.40 0.86 14.71
C ALA A 176 -5.99 1.70 15.85
N TYR A 177 -5.33 1.68 17.02
CA TYR A 177 -5.79 2.33 18.25
C TYR A 177 -5.23 3.74 18.45
N ARG A 178 -4.57 4.32 17.43
CA ARG A 178 -4.19 5.73 17.51
C ARG A 178 -5.45 6.61 17.47
N PRO A 179 -5.54 7.69 18.27
CA PRO A 179 -6.72 8.56 18.30
C PRO A 179 -7.16 9.06 16.91
N GLU A 180 -6.20 9.37 16.05
CA GLU A 180 -6.41 9.78 14.65
C GLU A 180 -7.09 8.73 13.75
N ASN A 181 -7.01 7.45 14.12
CA ASN A 181 -7.54 6.30 13.38
C ASN A 181 -8.81 5.70 14.00
N ILE A 182 -9.20 6.20 15.18
CA ILE A 182 -10.42 5.81 15.86
C ILE A 182 -11.59 6.64 15.33
N GLN A 183 -12.72 6.00 15.18
CA GLN A 183 -13.99 6.64 14.92
C GLN A 183 -14.80 6.61 16.21
N GLU A 184 -14.92 7.77 16.84
CA GLU A 184 -15.87 7.93 17.92
C GLU A 184 -17.27 7.99 17.32
N LYS A 185 -18.13 7.04 17.70
CA LYS A 185 -19.53 6.99 17.31
C LYS A 185 -20.33 6.65 18.56
N ASP A 186 -21.33 7.47 18.85
CA ASP A 186 -22.29 7.11 19.89
C ASP A 186 -23.08 5.87 19.47
N ARG A 187 -23.46 5.05 20.45
CA ARG A 187 -24.21 3.82 20.25
C ARG A 187 -25.64 4.11 19.74
N TYR A 188 -26.17 5.32 19.96
CA TYR A 188 -27.60 5.64 19.76
C TYR A 188 -27.91 6.82 18.80
N PRO A 189 -27.54 6.77 17.51
CA PRO A 189 -27.88 7.84 16.57
C PRO A 189 -29.25 7.69 15.88
N THR A 190 -29.98 6.58 16.09
CA THR A 190 -31.23 6.25 15.36
C THR A 190 -32.26 5.57 16.26
N CYS A 191 -33.57 5.70 15.93
CA CYS A 191 -34.66 5.00 16.62
C CYS A 191 -34.41 3.48 16.72
N SER A 192 -34.40 2.97 17.94
CA SER A 192 -34.42 1.54 18.26
C SER A 192 -35.37 1.28 19.41
N ILE A 193 -35.81 0.03 19.50
CA ILE A 193 -36.42 -0.52 20.70
C ILE A 193 -35.28 -1.05 21.57
N MET A 194 -35.26 -0.61 22.83
CA MET A 194 -34.41 -1.16 23.89
C MET A 194 -35.27 -2.15 24.67
N VAL A 195 -34.73 -3.34 24.95
CA VAL A 195 -35.36 -4.39 25.77
C VAL A 195 -34.39 -4.75 26.89
#